data_AF-A0A0G4IGZ4-F1
#
_entry.id   AF-A0A0G4IGZ4-F1
#
_cell.length_a   1.000
_cell.length_b   1.000
_cell.length_c   1.000
_cell.angle_alpha   90.00
_cell.angle_beta   90.00
_cell.angle_gamma   90.00
#
_symmetry.space_group_name_H-M   'P 1'
#
loop_
_entity.id
_entity.type
_entity.pdbx_description
1 polymer ?
#
loop_
_entity_poly.entity_id
_entity_poly.type
_entity_poly.pdbx_seq_one_letter_code
_entity_poly.pdbx_strand_id
1 'polypeptide(L)'
;LLASPFGHSAGFRFSSARVMLLGIARRYLSTRTPRLVTMPHAFAQTTASGSTTGSKTPELDSESALSETVRDFLPPSDFHSLLKIRGLDFFAGVPDSLLKNFCAYVQDNTEADKHVICSNEGAAVSLAAGYHLATRKIPIVYMQNSGFGNSVNPLVSLADPAVYSIPMLLLIGWRGEPGKRDECQHLVQGRITPSLLADLNIPFQVLPDFLEGAVNAIDTAMHSMSSRQAPYALLVRRQCFAPYKLKHTEGDLPNALSREQAIEKVLSIASSWDVFVATTGFASRELFEIRAREKAMHDRDFLTVGSMGHSSAIALGIAMGKPSRQVWCLDGDGAAIMHLGSMCTVGLRKCPNYKHVLFNNGAHDSVGGQPTGAFGIDFAKIALAVGYTSAATATTEDEVAAALKELREAKGPAFLEIRIRKGARKNLGRPTTSPVENKEAFMGFLSN
;
A
#
# COMPACT_ATOMS: atom_id res chain seq x y z
N LEU A 1 68.42 -1.86 -0.38
CA LEU A 1 68.77 -0.77 -1.32
C LEU A 1 67.48 -0.30 -1.98
N LEU A 2 66.85 0.85 -1.75
CA LEU A 2 66.93 2.03 -0.87
C LEU A 2 65.47 2.56 -0.87
N ALA A 3 64.77 2.67 0.27
CA ALA A 3 64.59 3.89 1.07
C ALA A 3 63.93 5.10 0.32
N SER A 4 62.63 5.34 0.57
CA SER A 4 61.99 6.48 1.32
C SER A 4 62.52 7.94 1.12
N PRO A 5 61.87 9.00 1.69
CA PRO A 5 60.57 9.64 1.39
C PRO A 5 60.65 11.19 1.31
N PHE A 6 59.61 11.89 0.83
CA PHE A 6 59.24 13.28 1.21
C PHE A 6 57.78 13.47 0.73
N GLY A 7 56.76 13.88 1.48
CA GLY A 7 56.71 14.70 2.69
C GLY A 7 56.59 16.16 2.28
N HIS A 8 55.37 16.70 2.16
CA HIS A 8 55.04 18.11 2.44
C HIS A 8 53.54 18.28 2.70
N SER A 9 53.26 18.65 3.96
CA SER A 9 52.01 19.14 4.50
C SER A 9 51.77 20.59 4.12
N ALA A 10 50.57 20.93 3.63
CA ALA A 10 50.05 22.30 3.64
C ALA A 10 48.75 22.31 4.43
N GLY A 11 48.81 22.86 5.64
CA GLY A 11 47.66 23.06 6.50
C GLY A 11 46.82 24.24 6.04
N PHE A 12 45.51 24.04 5.99
CA PHE A 12 44.55 25.14 6.05
C PHE A 12 43.95 25.17 7.45
N ARG A 13 44.28 26.25 8.17
CA ARG A 13 43.65 26.65 9.42
C ARG A 13 42.21 27.10 9.13
N PHE A 14 41.22 26.49 9.80
CA PHE A 14 39.95 27.15 10.06
C PHE A 14 39.88 27.48 11.54
N SER A 15 40.07 28.76 11.86
CA SER A 15 39.84 29.31 13.18
C SER A 15 38.34 29.56 13.39
N SER A 16 37.81 29.03 14.48
CA SER A 16 36.82 29.67 15.37
C SER A 16 35.77 30.59 14.74
N ALA A 17 34.58 30.04 14.48
CA ALA A 17 33.32 30.78 14.43
C ALA A 17 32.28 30.08 15.32
N ARG A 18 32.55 30.09 16.63
CA ARG A 18 31.50 30.02 17.66
C ARG A 18 31.11 31.47 17.97
N VAL A 19 29.82 31.72 18.17
CA VAL A 19 29.16 33.02 18.42
C VAL A 19 28.62 33.73 17.17
N MET A 20 27.52 33.21 16.60
CA MET A 20 26.45 34.04 16.02
C MET A 20 25.18 33.22 15.75
N LEU A 21 24.58 32.66 16.80
CA LEU A 21 23.29 31.96 16.70
C LEU A 21 22.47 32.21 17.98
N LEU A 22 22.13 33.48 18.21
CA LEU A 22 21.25 33.92 19.29
C LEU A 22 20.52 35.25 18.98
N GLY A 23 20.31 35.55 17.70
CA GLY A 23 19.82 36.87 17.24
C GLY A 23 18.51 36.88 16.43
N ILE A 24 17.86 35.74 16.17
CA ILE A 24 16.61 35.70 15.36
C ILE A 24 15.61 34.70 15.94
N ALA A 25 15.25 34.85 17.21
CA ALA A 25 14.18 34.07 17.85
C ALA A 25 13.38 34.90 18.86
N ARG A 26 13.25 36.22 18.63
CA ARG A 26 12.59 37.14 19.58
C ARG A 26 11.69 38.21 18.94
N ARG A 27 11.03 37.89 17.82
CA ARG A 27 10.10 38.84 17.18
C ARG A 27 8.75 38.32 16.68
N TYR A 28 8.29 37.17 17.16
CA TYR A 28 6.93 36.68 16.86
C TYR A 28 6.30 35.96 18.06
N LEU A 29 6.12 36.67 19.17
CA LEU A 29 5.22 36.26 20.26
C LEU A 29 4.55 37.52 20.81
N SER A 30 3.47 37.95 20.15
CA SER A 30 2.51 38.89 20.72
C SER A 30 1.19 38.87 19.95
N THR A 31 0.10 38.68 20.70
CA THR A 31 -1.31 38.85 20.32
C THR A 31 -1.98 37.72 19.51
N ARG A 32 -2.75 36.87 20.22
CA ARG A 32 -4.22 36.73 20.08
C ARG A 32 -4.70 35.45 20.79
N THR A 33 -5.31 35.63 21.96
CA THR A 33 -6.12 34.62 22.67
C THR A 33 -7.56 34.67 22.16
N PRO A 34 -8.21 33.55 21.80
CA PRO A 34 -9.66 33.50 21.68
C PRO A 34 -10.30 33.16 23.03
N ARG A 35 -11.33 33.93 23.40
CA ARG A 35 -12.17 33.74 24.59
C ARG A 35 -12.97 32.43 24.48
N LEU A 36 -12.88 31.57 25.51
CA LEU A 36 -13.87 30.54 25.76
C LEU A 36 -15.15 31.19 26.31
N VAL A 37 -16.29 30.90 25.69
CA VAL A 37 -17.62 31.19 26.24
C VAL A 37 -18.11 29.91 26.92
N THR A 38 -18.26 29.97 28.24
CA THR A 38 -18.89 28.95 29.08
C THR A 38 -20.40 29.22 29.14
N MET A 39 -21.21 28.21 28.80
CA MET A 39 -22.66 28.19 29.05
C MET A 39 -22.94 27.52 30.40
N PRO A 40 -23.84 28.05 31.25
CA PRO A 40 -24.16 27.44 32.53
C PRO A 40 -25.24 26.37 32.39
N HIS A 41 -25.03 25.22 33.05
CA HIS A 41 -26.07 24.25 33.38
C HIS A 41 -26.89 24.78 34.58
N ALA A 42 -28.21 24.82 34.44
CA ALA A 42 -29.13 24.93 35.57
C ALA A 42 -30.09 23.74 35.55
N PHE A 43 -30.00 22.91 36.58
CA PHE A 43 -31.01 21.93 36.97
C PHE A 43 -32.07 22.65 37.81
N ALA A 44 -33.35 22.41 37.52
CA ALA A 44 -34.44 22.62 38.45
C ALA A 44 -35.46 21.49 38.29
N GLN A 45 -35.66 20.73 39.37
CA GLN A 45 -36.76 19.80 39.56
C GLN A 45 -38.01 20.60 39.93
N THR A 46 -39.17 20.23 39.37
CA THR A 46 -40.46 20.34 40.08
C THR A 46 -41.45 19.30 39.56
N THR A 47 -42.05 18.62 40.52
CA THR A 47 -43.11 17.62 40.43
C THR A 47 -44.49 18.26 40.23
N ALA A 48 -45.38 17.64 39.44
CA ALA A 48 -46.82 17.58 39.75
C ALA A 48 -47.58 16.60 38.84
N SER A 49 -48.48 15.86 39.49
CA SER A 49 -49.45 14.88 39.02
C SER A 49 -50.62 15.46 38.23
N GLY A 50 -51.23 14.66 37.35
CA GLY A 50 -52.58 14.93 36.84
C GLY A 50 -53.02 14.00 35.70
N SER A 51 -53.80 12.96 36.04
CA SER A 51 -54.60 12.18 35.10
C SER A 51 -55.92 12.90 34.78
N THR A 52 -56.38 12.94 33.53
CA THR A 52 -57.80 12.71 33.14
C THR A 52 -58.04 12.81 31.62
N THR A 53 -58.63 11.73 31.08
CA THR A 53 -59.71 11.63 30.07
C THR A 53 -59.61 12.30 28.71
N GLY A 54 -59.92 11.52 27.67
CA GLY A 54 -59.78 11.89 26.27
C GLY A 54 -60.90 12.73 25.66
N SER A 55 -60.64 13.21 24.44
CA SER A 55 -61.65 13.37 23.39
C SER A 55 -60.97 13.25 22.03
N LYS A 56 -61.62 12.56 21.10
CA LYS A 56 -61.20 12.34 19.71
C LYS A 56 -61.56 13.55 18.86
N THR A 57 -60.68 13.95 17.93
CA THR A 57 -61.02 14.52 16.60
C THR A 57 -59.74 14.66 15.74
N PRO A 58 -59.83 14.74 14.40
CA PRO A 58 -59.41 13.69 13.47
C PRO A 58 -58.05 13.94 12.79
N GLU A 59 -57.59 12.89 12.10
CA GLU A 59 -56.41 12.84 11.23
C GLU A 59 -56.26 14.07 10.31
N LEU A 60 -55.05 14.62 10.32
CA LEU A 60 -54.49 15.42 9.24
C LEU A 60 -53.12 14.81 8.92
N ASP A 61 -53.07 14.09 7.81
CA ASP A 61 -51.84 13.73 7.13
C ASP A 61 -51.07 15.01 6.77
N SER A 62 -49.90 15.18 7.36
CA SER A 62 -48.68 15.70 6.73
C SER A 62 -47.70 16.14 7.81
N GLU A 63 -46.54 15.50 7.86
CA GLU A 63 -45.27 16.14 7.53
C GLU A 63 -44.13 15.18 7.88
N SER A 64 -43.54 14.65 6.81
CA SER A 64 -42.18 14.13 6.69
C SER A 64 -41.53 13.66 7.99
N ALA A 65 -41.71 12.37 8.30
CA ALA A 65 -40.64 11.63 8.95
C ALA A 65 -39.39 11.81 8.06
N LEU A 66 -38.43 12.60 8.55
CA LEU A 66 -37.09 12.68 7.97
C LEU A 66 -36.56 11.25 7.93
N SER A 67 -36.71 10.59 6.77
CA SER A 67 -36.16 9.27 6.56
C SER A 67 -34.66 9.38 6.77
N GLU A 68 -34.12 8.50 7.62
CA GLU A 68 -32.69 8.33 7.81
C GLU A 68 -31.97 8.48 6.47
N THR A 69 -30.99 9.38 6.41
CA THR A 69 -30.25 9.73 5.20
C THR A 69 -29.75 8.46 4.53
N VAL A 70 -30.33 8.11 3.37
CA VAL A 70 -29.78 7.06 2.51
C VAL A 70 -28.36 7.50 2.21
N ARG A 71 -27.39 6.69 2.63
CA ARG A 71 -25.99 6.99 2.36
C ARG A 71 -25.75 6.82 0.86
N ASP A 72 -25.45 7.92 0.19
CA ASP A 72 -25.07 7.88 -1.21
C ASP A 72 -23.69 7.24 -1.38
N PHE A 73 -23.59 6.40 -2.40
CA PHE A 73 -22.33 5.85 -2.88
C PHE A 73 -22.23 6.18 -4.36
N LEU A 74 -21.06 6.60 -4.80
CA LEU A 74 -20.84 6.96 -6.19
C LEU A 74 -20.79 5.68 -7.03
N PRO A 75 -21.69 5.48 -8.01
CA PRO A 75 -21.61 4.29 -8.86
C PRO A 75 -20.32 4.32 -9.70
N PRO A 76 -19.51 3.25 -9.71
CA PRO A 76 -18.30 3.18 -10.54
C PRO A 76 -18.53 3.47 -12.02
N SER A 77 -19.68 3.06 -12.55
CA SER A 77 -20.11 3.33 -13.93
C SER A 77 -20.26 4.81 -14.23
N ASP A 78 -20.87 5.54 -13.31
CA ASP A 78 -21.22 6.93 -13.49
C ASP A 78 -19.96 7.77 -13.38
N PHE A 79 -19.09 7.46 -12.40
CA PHE A 79 -17.80 8.11 -12.27
C PHE A 79 -16.87 7.82 -13.46
N HIS A 80 -16.83 6.58 -13.96
CA HIS A 80 -16.06 6.25 -15.17
C HIS A 80 -16.56 7.01 -16.40
N SER A 81 -17.88 7.08 -16.59
CA SER A 81 -18.50 7.84 -17.69
C SER A 81 -18.20 9.33 -17.57
N LEU A 82 -18.26 9.87 -16.35
CA LEU A 82 -17.98 11.26 -16.02
C LEU A 82 -16.55 11.67 -16.37
N LEU A 83 -15.58 10.79 -16.09
CA LEU A 83 -14.17 10.95 -16.46
C LEU A 83 -13.99 10.89 -17.99
N LYS A 84 -14.59 9.88 -18.64
CA LYS A 84 -14.47 9.66 -20.08
C LYS A 84 -15.02 10.83 -20.92
N ILE A 85 -16.17 11.40 -20.52
CA ILE A 85 -16.76 12.57 -21.21
C ILE A 85 -15.83 13.79 -21.16
N ARG A 86 -14.97 13.89 -20.14
CA ARG A 86 -13.96 14.97 -19.99
C ARG A 86 -12.61 14.63 -20.63
N GLY A 87 -12.53 13.54 -21.38
CA GLY A 87 -11.30 13.10 -22.05
C GLY A 87 -10.27 12.45 -21.11
N LEU A 88 -10.67 12.10 -19.88
CA LEU A 88 -9.85 11.33 -18.94
C LEU A 88 -10.11 9.84 -19.17
N ASP A 89 -9.57 9.31 -20.27
CA ASP A 89 -9.85 7.96 -20.76
C ASP A 89 -8.67 6.98 -20.66
N PHE A 90 -7.53 7.41 -20.11
CA PHE A 90 -6.35 6.58 -19.86
C PHE A 90 -6.07 6.44 -18.37
N PHE A 91 -5.90 5.20 -17.91
CA PHE A 91 -5.75 4.83 -16.52
C PHE A 91 -4.43 4.07 -16.32
N ALA A 92 -3.58 4.57 -15.43
CA ALA A 92 -2.40 3.86 -14.96
C ALA A 92 -2.41 3.81 -13.42
N GLY A 93 -1.94 2.72 -12.81
CA GLY A 93 -1.90 2.70 -11.35
C GLY A 93 -1.64 1.37 -10.71
N VAL A 94 -1.64 1.38 -9.38
CA VAL A 94 -1.51 0.19 -8.53
C VAL A 94 -2.83 -0.03 -7.80
N PRO A 95 -3.43 -1.24 -7.84
CA PRO A 95 -4.72 -1.51 -7.21
C PRO A 95 -4.74 -1.15 -5.72
N ASP A 96 -5.84 -0.52 -5.29
CA ASP A 96 -6.05 -0.06 -3.92
C ASP A 96 -7.37 -0.60 -3.35
N SER A 97 -7.37 -0.84 -2.04
CA SER A 97 -8.51 -1.38 -1.31
C SER A 97 -9.73 -0.45 -1.22
N LEU A 98 -9.54 0.88 -1.22
CA LEU A 98 -10.65 1.84 -1.21
C LEU A 98 -11.17 2.10 -2.63
N LEU A 99 -10.30 2.00 -3.62
CA LEU A 99 -10.61 2.08 -5.05
C LEU A 99 -11.07 0.75 -5.66
N LYS A 100 -11.06 -0.36 -4.91
CA LYS A 100 -11.27 -1.72 -5.45
C LYS A 100 -12.47 -1.86 -6.39
N ASN A 101 -13.61 -1.24 -6.05
CA ASN A 101 -14.83 -1.32 -6.84
C ASN A 101 -14.67 -0.54 -8.16
N PHE A 102 -14.05 0.63 -8.08
CA PHE A 102 -13.75 1.46 -9.24
C PHE A 102 -12.68 0.82 -10.14
N CYS A 103 -11.57 0.34 -9.58
CA CYS A 103 -10.52 -0.35 -10.34
C CYS A 103 -11.06 -1.63 -11.01
N ALA A 104 -11.94 -2.39 -10.34
CA ALA A 104 -12.60 -3.54 -10.96
C ALA A 104 -13.51 -3.13 -12.13
N TYR A 105 -14.24 -2.01 -12.00
CA TYR A 105 -15.05 -1.49 -13.10
C TYR A 105 -14.18 -1.03 -14.27
N VAL A 106 -13.10 -0.28 -14.01
CA VAL A 106 -12.15 0.17 -15.03
C VAL A 106 -11.57 -1.02 -15.78
N GLN A 107 -11.16 -2.07 -15.06
CA GLN A 107 -10.60 -3.30 -15.64
C GLN A 107 -11.58 -4.02 -16.59
N ASP A 108 -12.87 -4.06 -16.27
CA ASP A 108 -13.88 -4.73 -17.11
C ASP A 108 -14.38 -3.86 -18.28
N ASN A 109 -14.26 -2.53 -18.20
CA ASN A 109 -14.96 -1.58 -19.10
C ASN A 109 -14.03 -0.58 -19.80
N THR A 110 -12.72 -0.83 -19.80
CA THR A 110 -11.72 -0.01 -20.47
C THR A 110 -10.87 -0.89 -21.38
N GLU A 111 -10.60 -0.42 -22.60
CA GLU A 111 -9.75 -1.12 -23.56
C GLU A 111 -8.34 -1.36 -22.96
N ALA A 112 -7.72 -2.49 -23.32
CA ALA A 112 -6.44 -2.92 -22.74
C ALA A 112 -5.28 -1.93 -22.99
N ASP A 113 -5.33 -1.17 -24.08
CA ASP A 113 -4.34 -0.12 -24.40
C ASP A 113 -4.54 1.17 -23.60
N LYS A 114 -5.67 1.30 -22.91
CA LYS A 114 -6.07 2.46 -22.11
C LYS A 114 -6.08 2.23 -20.61
N HIS A 115 -5.85 0.99 -20.15
CA HIS A 115 -5.72 0.68 -18.74
C HIS A 115 -4.50 -0.18 -18.47
N VAL A 116 -3.54 0.36 -17.71
CA VAL A 116 -2.29 -0.32 -17.38
C VAL A 116 -2.10 -0.41 -15.87
N ILE A 117 -2.14 -1.64 -15.34
CA ILE A 117 -1.70 -1.91 -13.97
C ILE A 117 -0.18 -1.86 -13.95
N CYS A 118 0.37 -0.94 -13.17
CA CYS A 118 1.80 -0.68 -13.10
C CYS A 118 2.45 -1.44 -11.92
N SER A 119 3.76 -1.66 -12.01
CA SER A 119 4.53 -2.33 -10.95
C SER A 119 4.55 -1.54 -9.64
N ASN A 120 4.70 -0.22 -9.72
CA ASN A 120 4.63 0.69 -8.58
C ASN A 120 4.08 2.07 -9.00
N GLU A 121 3.78 2.91 -8.02
CA GLU A 121 3.15 4.22 -8.21
C GLU A 121 4.05 5.20 -8.99
N GLY A 122 5.37 5.11 -8.82
CA GLY A 122 6.32 5.93 -9.58
C GLY A 122 6.36 5.57 -11.06
N ALA A 123 6.31 4.27 -11.38
CA ALA A 123 6.16 3.77 -12.74
C ALA A 123 4.83 4.22 -13.35
N ALA A 124 3.74 4.24 -12.56
CA ALA A 124 2.44 4.74 -13.02
C ALA A 124 2.48 6.23 -13.40
N VAL A 125 3.12 7.07 -12.58
CA VAL A 125 3.34 8.51 -12.91
C VAL A 125 4.18 8.65 -14.18
N SER A 126 5.23 7.85 -14.32
CA SER A 126 6.14 7.91 -15.48
C SER A 126 5.43 7.48 -16.77
N LEU A 127 4.63 6.42 -16.72
CA LEU A 127 3.82 5.95 -17.85
C LEU A 127 2.77 6.99 -18.25
N ALA A 128 2.07 7.56 -17.27
CA ALA A 128 1.10 8.62 -17.47
C ALA A 128 1.75 9.85 -18.14
N ALA A 129 2.94 10.25 -17.68
CA ALA A 129 3.69 11.32 -18.32
C ALA A 129 4.03 11.01 -19.78
N GLY A 130 4.48 9.79 -20.08
CA GLY A 130 4.72 9.34 -21.46
C GLY A 130 3.45 9.42 -22.33
N TYR A 131 2.30 9.00 -21.81
CA TYR A 131 1.02 9.12 -22.49
C TYR A 131 0.65 10.58 -22.78
N HIS A 132 0.81 11.48 -21.80
CA HIS A 132 0.55 12.90 -21.98
C HIS A 132 1.45 13.50 -23.07
N LEU A 133 2.76 13.21 -23.04
CA LEU A 133 3.72 13.70 -24.03
C LEU A 133 3.36 13.24 -25.46
N ALA A 134 2.85 12.02 -25.60
CA ALA A 134 2.46 11.47 -26.90
C ALA A 134 1.13 12.02 -27.44
N THR A 135 0.16 12.29 -26.56
CA THR A 135 -1.24 12.52 -26.96
C THR A 135 -1.78 13.91 -26.63
N ARG A 136 -1.08 14.67 -25.77
CA ARG A 136 -1.55 15.89 -25.09
C ARG A 136 -2.80 15.71 -24.21
N LYS A 137 -3.29 14.49 -24.02
CA LYS A 137 -4.42 14.20 -23.13
C LYS A 137 -3.97 14.07 -21.69
N ILE A 138 -4.87 14.34 -20.75
CA ILE A 138 -4.58 14.23 -19.31
C ILE A 138 -4.85 12.78 -18.87
N PRO A 139 -3.84 12.06 -18.35
CA PRO A 139 -4.01 10.71 -17.81
C PRO A 139 -4.55 10.72 -16.38
N ILE A 140 -5.08 9.57 -15.95
CA ILE A 140 -5.42 9.30 -14.55
C ILE A 140 -4.36 8.35 -13.96
N VAL A 141 -3.82 8.71 -12.79
CA VAL A 141 -2.96 7.85 -11.99
C VAL A 141 -3.68 7.47 -10.70
N TYR A 142 -3.98 6.18 -10.51
CA TYR A 142 -4.62 5.69 -9.27
C TYR A 142 -3.64 4.95 -8.35
N MET A 143 -3.76 5.17 -7.04
CA MET A 143 -2.90 4.55 -6.04
C MET A 143 -3.52 4.58 -4.63
N GLN A 144 -2.99 3.81 -3.70
CA GLN A 144 -3.22 4.00 -2.27
C GLN A 144 -2.27 5.08 -1.74
N ASN A 145 -2.71 5.87 -0.74
CA ASN A 145 -1.85 6.87 -0.11
C ASN A 145 -0.56 6.28 0.51
N SER A 146 -0.55 5.01 0.91
CA SER A 146 0.69 4.36 1.37
C SER A 146 1.76 4.24 0.30
N GLY A 147 1.35 4.13 -0.96
CA GLY A 147 2.22 4.06 -2.13
C GLY A 147 2.65 5.43 -2.65
N PHE A 148 2.08 6.52 -2.11
CA PHE A 148 2.42 7.89 -2.51
C PHE A 148 3.92 8.19 -2.36
N GLY A 149 4.60 7.56 -1.40
CA GLY A 149 6.06 7.66 -1.27
C GLY A 149 6.83 7.25 -2.54
N ASN A 150 6.36 6.23 -3.27
CA ASN A 150 6.97 5.76 -4.51
C ASN A 150 6.76 6.75 -5.67
N SER A 151 5.71 7.55 -5.63
CA SER A 151 5.40 8.53 -6.68
C SER A 151 6.03 9.90 -6.45
N VAL A 152 6.50 10.21 -5.24
CA VAL A 152 7.09 11.54 -4.92
C VAL A 152 8.21 11.91 -5.90
N ASN A 153 9.14 11.00 -6.18
CA ASN A 153 10.26 11.28 -7.08
C ASN A 153 9.77 11.75 -8.47
N PRO A 154 9.01 10.96 -9.25
CA PRO A 154 8.53 11.42 -10.55
C PRO A 154 7.50 12.56 -10.45
N LEU A 155 6.76 12.71 -9.35
CA LEU A 155 5.88 13.89 -9.20
C LEU A 155 6.68 15.20 -9.16
N VAL A 156 7.78 15.25 -8.41
CA VAL A 156 8.58 16.48 -8.27
C VAL A 156 9.63 16.66 -9.37
N SER A 157 10.17 15.56 -9.92
CA SER A 157 11.26 15.62 -10.90
C SER A 157 10.81 15.43 -12.34
N LEU A 158 9.52 15.19 -12.57
CA LEU A 158 8.94 15.05 -13.91
C LEU A 158 7.69 15.90 -14.05
N ALA A 159 6.67 15.70 -13.20
CA ALA A 159 5.37 16.32 -13.38
C ALA A 159 5.26 17.78 -12.90
N ASP A 160 6.17 18.23 -12.04
CA ASP A 160 6.14 19.56 -11.44
C ASP A 160 6.19 20.69 -12.50
N PRO A 161 5.44 21.80 -12.29
CA PRO A 161 5.43 22.96 -13.19
C PRO A 161 6.79 23.59 -13.47
N ALA A 162 7.72 23.50 -12.53
CA ALA A 162 9.08 24.03 -12.70
C ALA A 162 10.01 23.09 -13.49
N VAL A 163 9.55 21.88 -13.85
CA VAL A 163 10.35 20.88 -14.58
C VAL A 163 9.80 20.63 -15.98
N TYR A 164 8.88 19.67 -16.16
CA TYR A 164 8.25 19.43 -17.47
C TYR A 164 6.77 19.84 -17.51
N SER A 165 6.19 20.24 -16.38
CA SER A 165 4.82 20.78 -16.32
C SER A 165 3.80 19.83 -16.96
N ILE A 166 3.68 18.63 -16.39
CA ILE A 166 2.85 17.56 -16.95
C ILE A 166 1.57 17.42 -16.12
N PRO A 167 0.39 17.73 -16.67
CA PRO A 167 -0.88 17.55 -15.98
C PRO A 167 -1.28 16.08 -15.88
N MET A 168 -1.81 15.68 -14.72
CA MET A 168 -2.38 14.35 -14.48
C MET A 168 -3.34 14.38 -13.29
N LEU A 169 -4.39 13.57 -13.35
CA LEU A 169 -5.32 13.41 -12.24
C LEU A 169 -4.85 12.28 -11.33
N LEU A 170 -4.52 12.60 -10.08
CA LEU A 170 -4.15 11.60 -9.07
C LEU A 170 -5.41 11.17 -8.30
N LEU A 171 -5.80 9.90 -8.43
CA LEU A 171 -6.89 9.31 -7.64
C LEU A 171 -6.29 8.49 -6.50
N ILE A 172 -6.29 9.05 -5.29
CA ILE A 172 -5.56 8.50 -4.15
C ILE A 172 -6.53 7.94 -3.11
N GLY A 173 -6.52 6.62 -2.90
CA GLY A 173 -7.24 6.00 -1.78
C GLY A 173 -6.66 6.46 -0.43
N TRP A 174 -7.46 7.17 0.36
CA TRP A 174 -7.02 7.78 1.62
C TRP A 174 -7.29 6.86 2.82
N ARG A 175 -6.43 5.84 2.99
CA ARG A 175 -6.45 4.96 4.18
C ARG A 175 -5.97 5.71 5.42
N GLY A 176 -6.55 5.38 6.57
CA GLY A 176 -6.23 6.03 7.85
C GLY A 176 -6.66 7.49 7.96
N GLU A 177 -7.78 7.86 7.34
CA GLU A 177 -8.42 9.17 7.51
C GLU A 177 -8.49 9.54 9.01
N PRO A 178 -8.07 10.76 9.41
CA PRO A 178 -8.15 11.21 10.79
C PRO A 178 -9.55 11.02 11.41
N GLY A 179 -9.60 10.42 12.60
CA GLY A 179 -10.87 10.15 13.31
C GLY A 179 -11.59 8.86 12.88
N LYS A 180 -11.06 8.09 11.92
CA LYS A 180 -11.58 6.77 11.54
C LYS A 180 -10.69 5.64 12.04
N ARG A 181 -11.30 4.50 12.37
CA ARG A 181 -10.56 3.27 12.73
C ARG A 181 -9.95 2.64 11.48
N ASP A 182 -8.66 2.35 11.53
CA ASP A 182 -7.90 1.60 10.54
C ASP A 182 -6.66 1.00 11.23
N GLU A 183 -5.87 0.22 10.51
CA GLU A 183 -4.61 -0.32 11.01
C GLU A 183 -3.58 0.77 11.32
N CYS A 184 -2.72 0.55 12.30
CA CYS A 184 -1.80 1.58 12.81
C CYS A 184 -0.91 2.19 11.72
N GLN A 185 -0.43 1.39 10.77
CA GLN A 185 0.38 1.86 9.64
C GLN A 185 -0.41 2.76 8.69
N HIS A 186 -1.72 2.51 8.53
CA HIS A 186 -2.59 3.38 7.74
C HIS A 186 -2.85 4.70 8.46
N LEU A 187 -3.07 4.68 9.79
CA LEU A 187 -3.31 5.90 10.58
C LEU A 187 -2.16 6.90 10.48
N VAL A 188 -0.91 6.41 10.46
CA VAL A 188 0.27 7.27 10.27
C VAL A 188 0.25 7.92 8.89
N GLN A 189 0.05 7.12 7.83
CA GLN A 189 0.02 7.57 6.44
C GLN A 189 -1.14 8.54 6.18
N GLY A 190 -2.36 8.20 6.60
CA GLY A 190 -3.55 9.00 6.40
C GLY A 190 -3.46 10.37 7.06
N ARG A 191 -2.89 10.45 8.27
CA ARG A 191 -2.66 11.72 8.95
C ARG A 191 -1.73 12.66 8.17
N ILE A 192 -0.67 12.14 7.56
CA ILE A 192 0.34 12.98 6.87
C ILE A 192 0.01 13.24 5.39
N THR A 193 -0.92 12.49 4.79
CA THR A 193 -1.22 12.58 3.35
C THR A 193 -1.54 14.01 2.88
N PRO A 194 -2.44 14.78 3.55
CA PRO A 194 -2.74 16.16 3.14
C PRO A 194 -1.51 17.09 3.22
N SER A 195 -0.69 16.93 4.26
CA SER A 195 0.54 17.72 4.43
C SER A 195 1.57 17.40 3.35
N LEU A 196 1.74 16.13 3.00
CA LEU A 196 2.63 15.73 1.91
C LEU A 196 2.18 16.34 0.57
N LEU A 197 0.89 16.28 0.23
CA LEU A 197 0.37 16.92 -0.98
C LEU A 197 0.60 18.43 -0.99
N ALA A 198 0.39 19.09 0.15
CA ALA A 198 0.65 20.52 0.30
C ALA A 198 2.14 20.87 0.13
N ASP A 199 3.04 20.09 0.74
CA ASP A 199 4.50 20.29 0.63
C ASP A 199 4.99 20.11 -0.81
N LEU A 200 4.35 19.22 -1.58
CA LEU A 200 4.63 19.03 -3.01
C LEU A 200 3.89 20.05 -3.91
N ASN A 201 3.18 21.03 -3.35
CA ASN A 201 2.36 22.00 -4.08
C ASN A 201 1.31 21.37 -5.03
N ILE A 202 0.84 20.17 -4.68
CA ILE A 202 -0.20 19.46 -5.43
C ILE A 202 -1.55 19.85 -4.82
N PRO A 203 -2.39 20.65 -5.52
CA PRO A 203 -3.72 20.96 -5.05
C PRO A 203 -4.55 19.68 -4.93
N PHE A 204 -5.37 19.60 -3.87
CA PHE A 204 -6.16 18.41 -3.61
C PHE A 204 -7.50 18.76 -2.96
N GLN A 205 -8.45 17.83 -3.11
CA GLN A 205 -9.68 17.81 -2.33
C GLN A 205 -10.17 16.38 -2.14
N VAL A 206 -11.12 16.20 -1.24
CA VAL A 206 -11.79 14.90 -1.08
C VAL A 206 -12.82 14.73 -2.19
N LEU A 207 -12.86 13.54 -2.80
CA LEU A 207 -13.91 13.16 -3.75
C LEU A 207 -15.22 12.94 -3.00
N PRO A 208 -16.29 13.68 -3.32
CA PRO A 208 -17.62 13.42 -2.77
C PRO A 208 -18.15 12.05 -3.23
N ASP A 209 -18.92 11.38 -2.38
CA ASP A 209 -19.50 10.06 -2.61
C ASP A 209 -20.87 10.09 -3.31
N PHE A 210 -21.24 11.24 -3.90
CA PHE A 210 -22.45 11.44 -4.69
C PHE A 210 -22.14 12.19 -6.01
N LEU A 211 -23.00 12.01 -7.01
CA LEU A 211 -22.70 12.35 -8.40
C LEU A 211 -22.45 13.86 -8.63
N GLU A 212 -23.34 14.73 -8.14
CA GLU A 212 -23.20 16.18 -8.32
C GLU A 212 -21.90 16.71 -7.69
N GLY A 213 -21.55 16.20 -6.52
CA GLY A 213 -20.29 16.55 -5.86
C GLY A 213 -19.08 16.05 -6.66
N ALA A 214 -19.14 14.83 -7.22
CA ALA A 214 -18.09 14.30 -8.08
C ALA A 214 -17.91 15.11 -9.38
N VAL A 215 -19.01 15.59 -9.98
CA VAL A 215 -19.01 16.50 -11.14
C VAL A 215 -18.21 17.75 -10.81
N ASN A 216 -18.61 18.47 -9.75
CA ASN A 216 -17.93 19.69 -9.32
C ASN A 216 -16.46 19.45 -8.97
N ALA A 217 -16.16 18.30 -8.37
CA ALA A 217 -14.81 17.95 -7.98
C ALA A 217 -13.89 17.72 -9.19
N ILE A 218 -14.39 17.03 -10.21
CA ILE A 218 -13.63 16.79 -11.45
C ILE A 218 -13.50 18.08 -12.26
N ASP A 219 -14.52 18.92 -12.33
CA ASP A 219 -14.44 20.21 -13.06
C ASP A 219 -13.39 21.14 -12.43
N THR A 220 -13.34 21.18 -11.10
CA THR A 220 -12.29 21.89 -10.35
C THR A 220 -10.90 21.32 -10.68
N ALA A 221 -10.76 20.00 -10.68
CA ALA A 221 -9.50 19.34 -11.01
C ALA A 221 -9.07 19.64 -12.46
N MET A 222 -9.99 19.55 -13.42
CA MET A 222 -9.73 19.84 -14.84
C MET A 222 -9.28 21.28 -15.05
N HIS A 223 -9.96 22.25 -14.43
CA HIS A 223 -9.57 23.65 -14.48
C HIS A 223 -8.17 23.86 -13.90
N SER A 224 -7.89 23.26 -12.75
CA SER A 224 -6.58 23.37 -12.09
C SER A 224 -5.45 22.76 -12.92
N MET A 225 -5.62 21.53 -13.41
CA MET A 225 -4.62 20.85 -14.24
C MET A 225 -4.38 21.59 -15.56
N SER A 226 -5.43 22.13 -16.19
CA SER A 226 -5.30 22.85 -17.46
C SER A 226 -4.63 24.21 -17.29
N SER A 227 -4.94 24.94 -16.20
CA SER A 227 -4.36 26.27 -15.93
C SER A 227 -2.93 26.19 -15.42
N ARG A 228 -2.64 25.23 -14.54
CA ARG A 228 -1.32 25.07 -13.92
C ARG A 228 -0.37 24.18 -14.71
N GLN A 229 -0.90 23.39 -15.66
CA GLN A 229 -0.16 22.30 -16.33
C GLN A 229 0.53 21.39 -15.31
N ALA A 230 -0.21 20.97 -14.28
CA ALA A 230 0.33 20.30 -13.11
C ALA A 230 -0.59 19.18 -12.60
N PRO A 231 -0.10 18.25 -11.76
CA PRO A 231 -0.93 17.27 -11.09
C PRO A 231 -2.02 17.90 -10.19
N TYR A 232 -3.17 17.24 -10.10
CA TYR A 232 -4.22 17.53 -9.12
C TYR A 232 -4.65 16.22 -8.44
N ALA A 233 -4.88 16.23 -7.13
CA ALA A 233 -5.25 15.03 -6.39
C ALA A 233 -6.70 15.02 -5.88
N LEU A 234 -7.36 13.87 -6.05
CA LEU A 234 -8.62 13.53 -5.42
C LEU A 234 -8.39 12.45 -4.37
N LEU A 235 -8.65 12.79 -3.11
CA LEU A 235 -8.58 11.85 -1.99
C LEU A 235 -9.89 11.07 -1.90
N VAL A 236 -9.81 9.75 -2.04
CA VAL A 236 -10.98 8.86 -2.00
C VAL A 236 -11.11 8.23 -0.61
N ARG A 237 -12.20 8.55 0.07
CA ARG A 237 -12.53 8.00 1.38
C ARG A 237 -12.99 6.56 1.30
N ARG A 238 -12.95 5.87 2.44
CA ARG A 238 -13.55 4.55 2.59
C ARG A 238 -15.03 4.64 2.22
N GLN A 239 -15.51 3.65 1.47
CA GLN A 239 -16.93 3.54 1.11
C GLN A 239 -17.41 4.73 0.24
N CYS A 240 -16.55 5.29 -0.60
CA CYS A 240 -16.94 6.30 -1.59
C CYS A 240 -17.69 5.68 -2.79
N PHE A 241 -17.24 4.53 -3.29
CA PHE A 241 -17.83 3.87 -4.46
C PHE A 241 -18.83 2.77 -4.08
N ALA A 242 -19.91 2.67 -4.85
CA ALA A 242 -20.86 1.56 -4.75
C ALA A 242 -20.17 0.21 -5.04
N PRO A 243 -20.64 -0.91 -4.46
CA PRO A 243 -20.05 -2.23 -4.70
C PRO A 243 -20.04 -2.60 -6.19
N TYR A 244 -18.90 -3.07 -6.67
CA TYR A 244 -18.76 -3.67 -7.99
C TYR A 244 -17.78 -4.84 -7.88
N LYS A 245 -18.12 -5.97 -8.50
CA LYS A 245 -17.29 -7.18 -8.50
C LYS A 245 -16.73 -7.38 -9.90
N LEU A 246 -15.42 -7.55 -9.97
CA LEU A 246 -14.71 -7.90 -11.20
C LEU A 246 -15.34 -9.14 -11.83
N LYS A 247 -15.73 -9.03 -13.11
CA LYS A 247 -16.41 -10.10 -13.85
C LYS A 247 -15.42 -11.02 -14.54
N HIS A 248 -14.37 -10.46 -15.13
CA HIS A 248 -13.36 -11.21 -15.87
C HIS A 248 -12.10 -11.37 -15.02
N THR A 249 -11.87 -12.60 -14.54
CA THR A 249 -10.62 -12.97 -13.87
C THR A 249 -9.86 -13.94 -14.74
N GLU A 250 -8.82 -13.48 -15.42
CA GLU A 250 -7.88 -14.37 -16.11
C GLU A 250 -6.94 -15.07 -15.13
N GLY A 251 -6.40 -16.22 -15.53
CA GLY A 251 -5.34 -16.92 -14.82
C GLY A 251 -5.72 -17.31 -13.39
N ASP A 252 -6.71 -18.18 -13.19
CA ASP A 252 -6.84 -18.90 -11.92
C ASP A 252 -6.35 -20.34 -12.11
N LEU A 253 -5.82 -20.91 -11.03
CA LEU A 253 -5.27 -22.26 -11.00
C LEU A 253 -6.08 -23.11 -10.01
N PRO A 254 -7.33 -23.48 -10.31
CA PRO A 254 -8.26 -24.02 -9.31
C PRO A 254 -7.78 -25.31 -8.61
N ASN A 255 -6.95 -26.10 -9.31
CA ASN A 255 -6.39 -27.35 -8.81
C ASN A 255 -5.04 -27.17 -8.08
N ALA A 256 -4.46 -25.97 -8.07
CA ALA A 256 -3.26 -25.67 -7.32
C ALA A 256 -3.55 -25.53 -5.83
N LEU A 257 -2.49 -25.59 -5.01
CA LEU A 257 -2.56 -25.32 -3.58
C LEU A 257 -3.11 -23.92 -3.31
N SER A 258 -3.84 -23.75 -2.20
CA SER A 258 -4.05 -22.41 -1.65
C SER A 258 -2.74 -21.84 -1.11
N ARG A 259 -2.68 -20.51 -0.98
CA ARG A 259 -1.56 -19.85 -0.30
C ARG A 259 -1.33 -20.39 1.11
N GLU A 260 -2.41 -20.58 1.88
CA GLU A 260 -2.37 -21.15 3.22
C GLU A 260 -1.75 -22.56 3.21
N GLN A 261 -2.18 -23.45 2.30
CA GLN A 261 -1.60 -24.79 2.15
C GLN A 261 -0.12 -24.73 1.74
N ALA A 262 0.25 -23.81 0.85
CA ALA A 262 1.65 -23.64 0.45
C ALA A 262 2.52 -23.13 1.62
N ILE A 263 2.03 -22.20 2.46
CA ILE A 263 2.71 -21.76 3.68
C ILE A 263 2.87 -22.94 4.66
N GLU A 264 1.83 -23.76 4.86
CA GLU A 264 1.92 -24.97 5.71
C GLU A 264 3.02 -25.94 5.23
N LYS A 265 3.15 -26.14 3.91
CA LYS A 265 4.23 -26.96 3.34
C LYS A 265 5.62 -26.36 3.58
N VAL A 266 5.77 -25.03 3.51
CA VAL A 266 7.03 -24.37 3.88
C VAL A 266 7.33 -24.56 5.37
N LEU A 267 6.33 -24.43 6.23
CA LEU A 267 6.49 -24.56 7.68
C LEU A 267 6.79 -26.00 8.11
N SER A 268 6.29 -27.01 7.40
CA SER A 268 6.51 -28.42 7.75
C SER A 268 7.97 -28.87 7.61
N ILE A 269 8.76 -28.19 6.77
CA ILE A 269 10.19 -28.43 6.62
C ILE A 269 11.05 -27.45 7.42
N ALA A 270 10.46 -26.53 8.16
CA ALA A 270 11.17 -25.52 8.94
C ALA A 270 11.81 -26.13 10.20
N SER A 271 12.99 -25.63 10.59
CA SER A 271 13.51 -25.93 11.92
C SER A 271 12.92 -25.00 12.98
N SER A 272 13.06 -25.36 14.26
CA SER A 272 12.75 -24.45 15.37
C SER A 272 13.60 -23.18 15.39
N TRP A 273 14.73 -23.18 14.67
CA TRP A 273 15.71 -22.08 14.60
C TRP A 273 15.53 -21.18 13.37
N ASP A 274 14.68 -21.58 12.42
CA ASP A 274 14.44 -20.83 11.19
C ASP A 274 13.62 -19.56 11.47
N VAL A 275 13.87 -18.54 10.66
CA VAL A 275 13.28 -17.20 10.78
C VAL A 275 12.46 -16.90 9.54
N PHE A 276 11.28 -16.30 9.69
CA PHE A 276 10.38 -16.00 8.57
C PHE A 276 10.14 -14.50 8.46
N VAL A 277 10.10 -13.99 7.24
CA VAL A 277 9.64 -12.65 6.89
C VAL A 277 8.51 -12.80 5.90
N ALA A 278 7.28 -12.48 6.30
CA ALA A 278 6.11 -12.59 5.46
C ALA A 278 5.70 -11.24 4.89
N THR A 279 5.35 -11.22 3.61
CA THR A 279 4.86 -10.04 2.89
C THR A 279 3.48 -9.58 3.37
N THR A 280 3.14 -8.35 3.01
CA THR A 280 1.87 -7.73 3.38
C THR A 280 0.66 -8.41 2.73
N GLY A 281 -0.54 -8.03 3.15
CA GLY A 281 -1.78 -8.63 2.68
C GLY A 281 -2.13 -9.91 3.44
N PHE A 282 -2.51 -10.97 2.70
CA PHE A 282 -3.03 -12.20 3.30
C PHE A 282 -1.93 -13.16 3.77
N ALA A 283 -0.74 -13.17 3.16
CA ALA A 283 0.35 -14.08 3.52
C ALA A 283 0.75 -13.95 5.01
N SER A 284 0.99 -12.72 5.50
CA SER A 284 1.27 -12.47 6.92
C SER A 284 0.13 -12.91 7.86
N ARG A 285 -1.14 -12.82 7.41
CA ARG A 285 -2.29 -13.21 8.23
C ARG A 285 -2.45 -14.72 8.30
N GLU A 286 -2.29 -15.41 7.16
CA GLU A 286 -2.33 -16.86 7.08
C GLU A 286 -1.18 -17.47 7.90
N LEU A 287 0.04 -16.94 7.80
CA LEU A 287 1.16 -17.37 8.66
C LEU A 287 0.81 -17.21 10.15
N PHE A 288 0.25 -16.06 10.55
CA PHE A 288 -0.18 -15.84 11.93
C PHE A 288 -1.25 -16.85 12.36
N GLU A 289 -2.30 -17.07 11.58
CA GLU A 289 -3.36 -18.01 11.96
C GLU A 289 -2.88 -19.47 11.99
N ILE A 290 -1.98 -19.87 11.08
CA ILE A 290 -1.37 -21.21 11.10
C ILE A 290 -0.63 -21.44 12.41
N ARG A 291 0.22 -20.49 12.84
CA ARG A 291 0.93 -20.56 14.12
C ARG A 291 -0.02 -20.67 15.32
N ALA A 292 -1.05 -19.82 15.34
CA ALA A 292 -2.04 -19.82 16.42
C ALA A 292 -2.80 -21.16 16.50
N ARG A 293 -3.20 -21.72 15.35
CA ARG A 293 -3.87 -23.02 15.26
C ARG A 293 -2.97 -24.16 15.73
N GLU A 294 -1.69 -24.10 15.40
CA GLU A 294 -0.67 -25.08 15.82
C GLU A 294 -0.16 -24.86 17.26
N LYS A 295 -0.65 -23.82 17.95
CA LYS A 295 -0.18 -23.40 19.28
C LYS A 295 1.33 -23.13 19.32
N ALA A 296 1.90 -22.69 18.21
CA ALA A 296 3.28 -22.28 18.09
C ALA A 296 3.44 -20.80 18.46
N MET A 297 4.63 -20.42 18.93
CA MET A 297 4.97 -19.02 19.16
C MET A 297 5.12 -18.26 17.83
N HIS A 298 4.83 -16.96 17.86
CA HIS A 298 4.98 -16.03 16.72
C HIS A 298 6.32 -15.29 16.73
N ASP A 299 7.18 -15.58 17.70
CA ASP A 299 8.44 -14.89 17.98
C ASP A 299 9.52 -15.07 16.89
N ARG A 300 9.30 -15.93 15.89
CA ARG A 300 10.22 -16.13 14.76
C ARG A 300 9.69 -15.65 13.42
N ASP A 301 8.53 -14.99 13.42
CA ASP A 301 7.87 -14.52 12.20
C ASP A 301 7.77 -12.98 12.22
N PHE A 302 8.48 -12.31 11.30
CA PHE A 302 8.31 -10.89 11.05
C PHE A 302 7.18 -10.67 10.04
N LEU A 303 6.07 -10.12 10.51
CA LEU A 303 4.88 -9.86 9.70
C LEU A 303 4.93 -8.43 9.14
N THR A 304 5.12 -8.32 7.82
CA THR A 304 5.20 -7.03 7.13
C THR A 304 3.79 -6.46 6.97
N VAL A 305 3.32 -5.64 7.93
CA VAL A 305 1.93 -5.13 7.96
C VAL A 305 1.63 -4.05 6.90
N GLY A 306 2.65 -3.40 6.35
CA GLY A 306 2.60 -2.43 5.25
C GLY A 306 3.84 -2.58 4.38
N SER A 307 4.26 -1.56 3.61
CA SER A 307 5.51 -1.60 2.84
C SER A 307 5.61 -2.78 1.86
N MET A 308 4.60 -2.93 1.01
CA MET A 308 4.60 -3.94 -0.06
C MET A 308 5.89 -3.88 -0.89
N GLY A 309 6.42 -5.04 -1.28
CA GLY A 309 7.66 -5.14 -2.06
C GLY A 309 8.97 -5.07 -1.26
N HIS A 310 8.92 -4.86 0.05
CA HIS A 310 10.14 -4.72 0.87
C HIS A 310 10.53 -5.97 1.67
N SER A 311 9.71 -7.03 1.69
CA SER A 311 9.99 -8.23 2.50
C SER A 311 11.28 -8.94 2.11
N SER A 312 11.61 -9.00 0.81
CA SER A 312 12.86 -9.58 0.31
C SER A 312 14.09 -8.84 0.85
N ALA A 313 14.05 -7.50 0.91
CA ALA A 313 15.11 -6.67 1.46
C ALA A 313 15.20 -6.75 3.00
N ILE A 314 14.07 -6.81 3.70
CA ILE A 314 14.03 -7.01 5.16
C ILE A 314 14.67 -8.36 5.52
N ALA A 315 14.27 -9.43 4.83
CA ALA A 315 14.85 -10.76 5.01
C ALA A 315 16.35 -10.77 4.73
N LEU A 316 16.83 -10.00 3.74
CA LEU A 316 18.25 -9.93 3.41
C LEU A 316 19.04 -9.28 4.55
N GLY A 317 18.53 -8.17 5.10
CA GLY A 317 19.14 -7.51 6.25
C GLY A 317 19.26 -8.46 7.46
N ILE A 318 18.23 -9.26 7.72
CA ILE A 318 18.25 -10.27 8.79
C ILE A 318 19.27 -11.38 8.49
N ALA A 319 19.29 -11.91 7.26
CA ALA A 319 20.24 -12.95 6.84
C ALA A 319 21.69 -12.50 7.00
N MET A 320 22.00 -11.25 6.65
CA MET A 320 23.31 -10.64 6.84
C MET A 320 23.65 -10.46 8.33
N GLY A 321 22.69 -10.02 9.16
CA GLY A 321 22.90 -9.80 10.59
C GLY A 321 22.95 -11.07 11.42
N LYS A 322 22.39 -12.18 10.92
CA LYS A 322 22.27 -13.46 11.62
C LYS A 322 22.71 -14.63 10.71
N PRO A 323 24.01 -14.72 10.36
CA PRO A 323 24.51 -15.69 9.38
C PRO A 323 24.34 -17.16 9.79
N SER A 324 24.15 -17.45 11.09
CA SER A 324 23.89 -18.79 11.63
C SER A 324 22.41 -19.20 11.60
N ARG A 325 21.50 -18.28 11.23
CA ARG A 325 20.05 -18.51 11.14
C ARG A 325 19.65 -18.68 9.70
N GLN A 326 18.83 -19.69 9.39
CA GLN A 326 18.20 -19.76 8.08
C GLN A 326 17.01 -18.79 8.01
N VAL A 327 16.99 -17.94 7.00
CA VAL A 327 16.00 -16.87 6.83
C VAL A 327 15.17 -17.11 5.58
N TRP A 328 13.85 -17.15 5.77
CA TRP A 328 12.85 -17.39 4.74
C TRP A 328 12.08 -16.10 4.44
N CYS A 329 12.17 -15.62 3.21
CA CYS A 329 11.27 -14.60 2.67
C CYS A 329 10.05 -15.30 2.06
N LEU A 330 8.88 -15.04 2.64
CA LEU A 330 7.59 -15.50 2.16
C LEU A 330 6.91 -14.33 1.43
N ASP A 331 7.12 -14.26 0.12
CA ASP A 331 6.71 -13.12 -0.70
C ASP A 331 5.53 -13.47 -1.63
N GLY A 332 4.93 -12.42 -2.23
CA GLY A 332 3.86 -12.54 -3.21
C GLY A 332 4.29 -11.94 -4.55
N ASP A 333 3.74 -12.45 -5.64
CA ASP A 333 4.05 -12.02 -7.00
C ASP A 333 3.90 -10.51 -7.21
N GLY A 334 2.80 -9.91 -6.74
CA GLY A 334 2.62 -8.45 -6.85
C GLY A 334 3.70 -7.65 -6.08
N ALA A 335 4.15 -8.16 -4.93
CA ALA A 335 5.18 -7.50 -4.13
C ALA A 335 6.57 -7.65 -4.77
N ALA A 336 6.88 -8.84 -5.31
CA ALA A 336 8.12 -9.06 -6.05
C ALA A 336 8.20 -8.20 -7.32
N ILE A 337 7.09 -8.05 -8.06
CA ILE A 337 7.02 -7.17 -9.24
C ILE A 337 7.26 -5.71 -8.84
N MET A 338 6.66 -5.25 -7.75
CA MET A 338 6.74 -3.86 -7.30
C MET A 338 8.19 -3.39 -7.09
N HIS A 339 9.01 -4.25 -6.49
CA HIS A 339 10.42 -3.98 -6.21
C HIS A 339 11.34 -5.10 -6.67
N LEU A 340 11.22 -5.47 -7.95
CA LEU A 340 12.02 -6.54 -8.57
C LEU A 340 13.54 -6.30 -8.43
N GLY A 341 13.97 -5.03 -8.42
CA GLY A 341 15.37 -4.65 -8.18
C GLY A 341 15.94 -5.11 -6.83
N SER A 342 15.09 -5.40 -5.84
CA SER A 342 15.52 -6.00 -4.57
C SER A 342 16.11 -7.40 -4.78
N MET A 343 15.63 -8.17 -5.75
CA MET A 343 16.22 -9.48 -6.09
C MET A 343 17.66 -9.34 -6.56
N CYS A 344 18.00 -8.29 -7.31
CA CYS A 344 19.39 -8.00 -7.70
C CYS A 344 20.28 -7.79 -6.47
N THR A 345 19.78 -7.04 -5.48
CA THR A 345 20.53 -6.79 -4.25
C THR A 345 20.75 -8.09 -3.46
N VAL A 346 19.73 -8.94 -3.36
CA VAL A 346 19.83 -10.25 -2.72
C VAL A 346 20.89 -11.13 -3.40
N GLY A 347 20.78 -11.32 -4.71
CA GLY A 347 21.69 -12.18 -5.47
C GLY A 347 23.14 -11.69 -5.41
N LEU A 348 23.38 -10.38 -5.45
CA LEU A 348 24.72 -9.81 -5.32
C LEU A 348 25.33 -9.99 -3.92
N ARG A 349 24.51 -10.07 -2.87
CA ARG A 349 25.00 -10.27 -1.49
C ARG A 349 25.36 -11.71 -1.16
N LYS A 350 24.84 -12.68 -1.91
CA LYS A 350 25.23 -14.10 -1.82
C LYS A 350 25.12 -14.70 -0.41
N CYS A 351 24.11 -14.29 0.37
CA CYS A 351 23.89 -14.83 1.72
C CYS A 351 23.50 -16.31 1.66
N PRO A 352 24.33 -17.25 2.18
CA PRO A 352 24.10 -18.68 2.03
C PRO A 352 22.87 -19.20 2.80
N ASN A 353 22.41 -18.43 3.78
CA ASN A 353 21.29 -18.73 4.66
C ASN A 353 19.95 -18.09 4.21
N TYR A 354 19.89 -17.51 3.01
CA TYR A 354 18.70 -16.82 2.50
C TYR A 354 17.86 -17.69 1.56
N LYS A 355 16.57 -17.84 1.85
CA LYS A 355 15.58 -18.58 1.07
C LYS A 355 14.45 -17.66 0.65
N HIS A 356 14.09 -17.64 -0.62
CA HIS A 356 13.01 -16.82 -1.16
C HIS A 356 11.91 -17.70 -1.74
N VAL A 357 10.75 -17.70 -1.09
CA VAL A 357 9.55 -18.40 -1.58
C VAL A 357 8.57 -17.37 -2.08
N LEU A 358 8.24 -17.43 -3.36
CA LEU A 358 7.27 -16.55 -4.01
C LEU A 358 5.95 -17.29 -4.22
N PHE A 359 4.89 -16.85 -3.56
CA PHE A 359 3.54 -17.37 -3.78
C PHE A 359 2.89 -16.61 -4.94
N ASN A 360 2.76 -17.27 -6.10
CA ASN A 360 2.25 -16.65 -7.32
C ASN A 360 0.80 -17.10 -7.62
N ASN A 361 -0.16 -16.22 -7.36
CA ASN A 361 -1.57 -16.41 -7.74
C ASN A 361 -1.99 -15.52 -8.93
N GLY A 362 -1.06 -14.78 -9.53
CA GLY A 362 -1.34 -13.86 -10.64
C GLY A 362 -2.28 -12.70 -10.31
N ALA A 363 -2.44 -12.32 -9.03
CA ALA A 363 -3.41 -11.29 -8.64
C ALA A 363 -3.07 -10.48 -7.38
N HIS A 364 -3.51 -9.23 -7.39
CA HIS A 364 -3.59 -8.34 -6.23
C HIS A 364 -4.77 -8.73 -5.32
N ASP A 365 -4.73 -9.95 -4.79
CA ASP A 365 -5.84 -10.65 -4.12
C ASP A 365 -6.36 -9.92 -2.86
N SER A 366 -5.49 -9.23 -2.13
CA SER A 366 -5.85 -8.51 -0.90
C SER A 366 -6.58 -7.18 -1.13
N VAL A 367 -6.60 -6.68 -2.37
CA VAL A 367 -7.11 -5.33 -2.70
C VAL A 367 -8.14 -5.30 -3.82
N GLY A 368 -8.54 -6.46 -4.38
CA GLY A 368 -9.61 -6.51 -5.38
C GLY A 368 -9.49 -7.63 -6.40
N GLY A 369 -8.34 -8.31 -6.47
CA GLY A 369 -8.14 -9.46 -7.35
C GLY A 369 -7.77 -9.11 -8.79
N GLN A 370 -7.39 -7.85 -9.06
CA GLN A 370 -6.89 -7.43 -10.37
C GLN A 370 -5.61 -8.19 -10.74
N PRO A 371 -5.37 -8.47 -12.02
CA PRO A 371 -4.23 -9.26 -12.46
C PRO A 371 -2.90 -8.54 -12.22
N THR A 372 -1.87 -9.29 -11.83
CA THR A 372 -0.49 -8.79 -11.69
C THR A 372 0.33 -8.97 -12.97
N GLY A 373 -0.14 -9.81 -13.91
CA GLY A 373 0.64 -10.26 -15.07
C GLY A 373 1.72 -11.30 -14.74
N ALA A 374 1.80 -11.77 -13.48
CA ALA A 374 2.90 -12.59 -12.99
C ALA A 374 3.07 -13.94 -13.70
N PHE A 375 2.01 -14.55 -14.23
CA PHE A 375 2.15 -15.82 -14.97
C PHE A 375 2.90 -15.69 -16.29
N GLY A 376 3.05 -14.48 -16.83
CA GLY A 376 3.89 -14.19 -17.99
C GLY A 376 5.37 -13.96 -17.66
N ILE A 377 5.76 -14.00 -16.38
CA ILE A 377 7.11 -13.70 -15.91
C ILE A 377 7.80 -14.99 -15.45
N ASP A 378 9.00 -15.23 -15.95
CA ASP A 378 9.85 -16.34 -15.50
C ASP A 378 10.72 -15.90 -14.32
N PHE A 379 10.15 -15.92 -13.11
CA PHE A 379 10.85 -15.48 -11.90
C PHE A 379 12.06 -16.35 -11.58
N ALA A 380 12.01 -17.65 -11.87
CA ALA A 380 13.14 -18.55 -11.65
C ALA A 380 14.35 -18.16 -12.51
N LYS A 381 14.14 -17.89 -13.81
CA LYS A 381 15.21 -17.38 -14.68
C LYS A 381 15.70 -16.00 -14.24
N ILE A 382 14.82 -15.11 -13.81
CA ILE A 382 15.22 -13.79 -13.27
C ILE A 382 16.12 -14.00 -12.04
N ALA A 383 15.72 -14.84 -11.09
CA ALA A 383 16.49 -15.12 -9.88
C ALA A 383 17.90 -15.61 -10.22
N LEU A 384 18.03 -16.59 -11.13
CA LEU A 384 19.33 -17.09 -11.59
C LEU A 384 20.15 -15.98 -12.26
N ALA A 385 19.53 -15.20 -13.15
CA ALA A 385 20.20 -14.12 -13.88
C ALA A 385 20.75 -13.02 -12.96
N VAL A 386 20.12 -12.79 -11.80
CA VAL A 386 20.53 -11.77 -10.83
C VAL A 386 21.39 -12.32 -9.68
N GLY A 387 21.80 -13.59 -9.73
CA GLY A 387 22.82 -14.17 -8.86
C GLY A 387 22.31 -15.08 -7.73
N TYR A 388 21.07 -15.55 -7.79
CA TYR A 388 20.64 -16.66 -6.93
C TYR A 388 21.36 -17.96 -7.32
N THR A 389 21.79 -18.73 -6.33
CA THR A 389 22.54 -19.98 -6.54
C THR A 389 21.67 -21.08 -7.14
N SER A 390 20.37 -21.08 -6.79
CA SER A 390 19.39 -22.00 -7.35
C SER A 390 18.02 -21.32 -7.44
N ALA A 391 17.22 -21.76 -8.41
CA ALA A 391 15.85 -21.32 -8.58
C ALA A 391 15.01 -22.44 -9.19
N ALA A 392 13.77 -22.56 -8.75
CA ALA A 392 12.79 -23.48 -9.33
C ALA A 392 11.39 -22.86 -9.34
N THR A 393 10.52 -23.42 -10.17
CA THR A 393 9.08 -23.15 -10.18
C THR A 393 8.35 -24.47 -9.95
N ALA A 394 7.38 -24.48 -9.04
CA ALA A 394 6.54 -25.63 -8.71
C ALA A 394 5.06 -25.29 -8.87
N THR A 395 4.30 -26.22 -9.44
CA THR A 395 2.88 -26.04 -9.81
C THR A 395 1.97 -27.13 -9.25
N THR A 396 2.51 -28.28 -8.89
CA THR A 396 1.79 -29.38 -8.24
C THR A 396 2.25 -29.58 -6.81
N GLU A 397 1.44 -30.24 -5.98
CA GLU A 397 1.81 -30.51 -4.59
C GLU A 397 3.11 -31.32 -4.45
N ASP A 398 3.31 -32.31 -5.33
CA ASP A 398 4.52 -33.14 -5.36
C ASP A 398 5.77 -32.35 -5.77
N GLU A 399 5.64 -31.48 -6.79
CA GLU A 399 6.71 -30.55 -7.19
C GLU A 399 7.06 -29.60 -6.04
N VAL A 400 6.06 -29.08 -5.32
CA VAL A 400 6.28 -28.20 -4.17
C VAL A 400 7.04 -28.92 -3.08
N ALA A 401 6.65 -30.15 -2.74
CA ALA A 401 7.33 -30.93 -1.71
C ALA A 401 8.80 -31.22 -2.08
N ALA A 402 9.06 -31.60 -3.34
CA ALA A 402 10.41 -31.86 -3.83
C ALA A 402 11.27 -30.58 -3.83
N ALA A 403 10.75 -29.49 -4.41
CA ALA A 403 11.47 -28.23 -4.54
C ALA A 403 11.75 -27.55 -3.19
N LEU A 404 10.86 -27.71 -2.21
CA LEU A 404 11.09 -27.20 -0.85
C LEU A 404 12.25 -27.90 -0.15
N LYS A 405 12.42 -29.21 -0.35
CA LYS A 405 13.56 -29.96 0.17
C LYS A 405 14.88 -29.46 -0.43
N GLU A 406 14.92 -29.32 -1.75
CA GLU A 406 16.09 -28.78 -2.46
C GLU A 406 16.40 -27.33 -2.03
N LEU A 407 15.36 -26.50 -1.94
CA LEU A 407 15.48 -25.12 -1.49
C LEU A 407 16.10 -25.05 -0.10
N ARG A 408 15.66 -25.89 0.84
CA ARG A 408 16.22 -25.95 2.21
C ARG A 408 17.71 -26.27 2.20
N GLU A 409 18.11 -27.28 1.45
CA GLU A 409 19.50 -27.79 1.41
C GLU A 409 20.45 -26.87 0.62
N ALA A 410 19.93 -26.04 -0.29
CA ALA A 410 20.75 -25.15 -1.13
C ALA A 410 21.61 -24.15 -0.32
N LYS A 411 22.86 -23.92 -0.72
CA LYS A 411 23.66 -22.81 -0.18
C LYS A 411 23.27 -21.54 -0.93
N GLY A 412 22.43 -20.73 -0.31
CA GLY A 412 21.68 -19.63 -0.94
C GLY A 412 22.54 -18.47 -1.49
N PRO A 413 21.89 -17.36 -1.92
CA PRO A 413 20.44 -17.15 -1.92
C PRO A 413 19.77 -18.10 -2.91
N ALA A 414 18.67 -18.72 -2.50
CA ALA A 414 17.93 -19.69 -3.30
C ALA A 414 16.47 -19.30 -3.42
N PHE A 415 15.86 -19.59 -4.57
CA PHE A 415 14.53 -19.12 -4.95
C PHE A 415 13.59 -20.28 -5.29
N LEU A 416 12.32 -20.15 -4.90
CA LEU A 416 11.24 -21.04 -5.32
C LEU A 416 9.98 -20.23 -5.60
N GLU A 417 9.49 -20.30 -6.83
CA GLU A 417 8.13 -19.87 -7.16
C GLU A 417 7.17 -21.05 -6.91
N ILE A 418 6.14 -20.81 -6.13
CA ILE A 418 5.02 -21.74 -5.95
C ILE A 418 3.79 -21.10 -6.61
N ARG A 419 3.29 -21.72 -7.68
CA ARG A 419 2.03 -21.29 -8.30
C ARG A 419 0.85 -21.81 -7.49
N ILE A 420 0.00 -20.88 -7.06
CA ILE A 420 -1.12 -21.13 -6.14
C ILE A 420 -2.43 -20.61 -6.73
N ARG A 421 -3.55 -21.13 -6.24
CA ARG A 421 -4.88 -20.62 -6.60
C ARG A 421 -5.18 -19.29 -5.92
N LYS A 422 -6.10 -18.51 -6.50
CA LYS A 422 -6.55 -17.24 -5.92
C LYS A 422 -7.39 -17.42 -4.66
N GLY A 423 -7.44 -16.38 -3.85
CA GLY A 423 -8.31 -16.27 -2.68
C GLY A 423 -7.67 -16.66 -1.35
N ALA A 424 -8.46 -16.43 -0.31
CA ALA A 424 -8.18 -16.77 1.07
C ALA A 424 -9.46 -17.22 1.76
N ARG A 425 -9.35 -17.83 2.95
CA ARG A 425 -10.53 -18.20 3.75
C ARG A 425 -11.36 -16.96 4.08
N LYS A 426 -12.70 -17.10 4.04
CA LYS A 426 -13.64 -16.00 4.34
C LYS A 426 -13.50 -15.45 5.76
N ASN A 427 -13.08 -16.30 6.70
CA ASN A 427 -12.92 -15.97 8.11
C ASN A 427 -11.45 -15.70 8.50
N LEU A 428 -10.59 -15.34 7.54
CA LEU A 428 -9.20 -14.97 7.84
C LEU A 428 -9.14 -13.67 8.67
N GLY A 429 -8.73 -13.81 9.91
CA GLY A 429 -8.52 -12.75 10.88
C GLY A 429 -7.25 -11.95 10.66
N ARG A 430 -6.94 -11.09 11.62
CA ARG A 430 -5.74 -10.26 11.67
C ARG A 430 -4.87 -10.67 12.87
N PRO A 431 -3.56 -10.40 12.83
CA PRO A 431 -2.70 -10.56 14.00
C PRO A 431 -3.32 -9.87 15.23
N THR A 432 -3.39 -10.61 16.35
CA THR A 432 -3.99 -10.13 17.60
C THR A 432 -3.01 -9.36 18.47
N THR A 433 -1.71 -9.44 18.17
CA THR A 433 -0.62 -8.70 18.81
C THR A 433 -0.26 -7.44 18.02
N SER A 434 0.21 -6.40 18.71
CA SER A 434 0.63 -5.17 18.05
C SER A 434 1.92 -5.36 17.26
N PRO A 435 2.18 -4.55 16.21
CA PRO A 435 3.44 -4.61 15.47
C PRO A 435 4.69 -4.37 16.33
N VAL A 436 4.57 -3.57 17.40
CA VAL A 436 5.68 -3.33 18.34
C VAL A 436 5.98 -4.59 19.14
N GLU A 437 4.96 -5.25 19.71
CA GLU A 437 5.14 -6.51 20.44
C GLU A 437 5.72 -7.60 19.53
N ASN A 438 5.21 -7.73 18.30
CA ASN A 438 5.74 -8.68 17.31
C ASN A 438 7.21 -8.40 16.99
N LYS A 439 7.59 -7.13 16.80
CA LYS A 439 8.97 -6.73 16.55
C LYS A 439 9.89 -7.05 17.74
N GLU A 440 9.47 -6.75 18.97
CA GLU A 440 10.28 -7.06 20.17
C GLU A 440 10.43 -8.57 20.39
N ALA A 441 9.36 -9.35 20.25
CA ALA A 441 9.41 -10.80 20.34
C ALA A 441 10.36 -11.39 19.27
N PHE A 442 10.26 -10.88 18.04
CA PHE A 442 11.15 -11.24 16.94
C PHE A 442 12.62 -10.93 17.21
N MET A 443 12.91 -9.73 17.71
CA MET A 443 14.27 -9.35 18.10
C MET A 443 14.80 -10.18 19.27
N GLY A 444 13.94 -10.54 20.22
CA GLY A 444 14.27 -11.46 21.32
C GLY A 444 14.69 -12.83 20.80
N PHE A 445 13.89 -13.45 19.93
CA PHE A 445 14.21 -14.74 19.31
C PHE A 445 15.54 -14.71 18.53
N LEU A 446 15.80 -13.63 17.79
CA LEU A 446 17.04 -13.45 17.04
C LEU A 446 18.27 -13.23 17.93
N SER A 447 18.09 -12.83 19.19
CA SER A 447 19.19 -12.53 20.12
C SER A 447 19.71 -13.78 20.84
N ASN A 448 18.91 -14.84 20.90
CA ASN A 448 19.31 -16.17 21.38
C ASN A 448 20.23 -16.87 20.37
#